data_AF-A0A7H8PJN8-F1
#
_entry.id   AF-A0A7H8PJN8-F1
#
_cell.length_a   1.000
_cell.length_b   1.000
_cell.length_c   1.000
_cell.angle_alpha   90.00
_cell.angle_beta   90.00
_cell.angle_gamma   90.00
#
_symmetry.space_group_name_H-M   'P 1'
#
loop_
_entity.id
_entity.type
_entity.pdbx_description
1 polymer ?
#
loop_
_entity_poly.entity_id
_entity_poly.type
_entity_poly.pdbx_seq_one_letter_code
_entity_poly.pdbx_strand_id
1 'polypeptide(L)'
;MLQKAVTEGYGKTLSEVGYISPDWEMISHLKYNVGVFAAFKNHHQIEETVKLLIDDNGEARSWEDFKNAALALNTRYNSVWLKTEYHLAKTSAKAARRWQDIQRTKHIYPNLIYVAVNDGRTRELHKKWHGIILPVDHVFWNTHYIPNDHGCRCNVFRTDKAVDTKGYNVENMPELPPMFNQNTGKTGVVFDKSHPYFKIKNYKNIADMAHKAIMNIQTQQIKQYIVKQQLLDKSFNSQLGKVKILPEAVDRILQQKTENSYQLNAVFYDLKNVIKNALYIKTKEKKGSKYHFLHLQIKNKNVYLTIKEEDEKYQLYNITDKL
;
A
#
# COMPACT_ATOMS: atom_id res chain seq x y z
N MET A 1 2.49 -10.86 7.41
CA MET A 1 1.45 -10.56 8.42
C MET A 1 0.77 -9.20 8.18
N LEU A 2 1.50 -8.09 8.04
CA LEU A 2 0.89 -6.76 7.88
C LEU A 2 0.12 -6.55 6.55
N GLN A 3 0.58 -7.09 5.42
CA GLN A 3 -0.20 -7.05 4.16
C GLN A 3 -1.55 -7.78 4.27
N LYS A 4 -1.62 -8.81 5.12
CA LYS A 4 -2.88 -9.49 5.45
C LYS A 4 -3.78 -8.57 6.26
N ALA A 5 -3.23 -7.87 7.27
CA ALA A 5 -3.95 -6.86 8.04
C ALA A 5 -4.54 -5.75 7.15
N VAL A 6 -3.76 -5.27 6.17
CA VAL A 6 -4.24 -4.31 5.16
C VAL A 6 -5.41 -4.91 4.37
N THR A 7 -5.29 -6.15 3.89
CA THR A 7 -6.36 -6.81 3.12
C THR A 7 -7.63 -6.97 3.95
N GLU A 8 -7.53 -7.44 5.20
CA GLU A 8 -8.67 -7.60 6.10
C GLU A 8 -9.29 -6.26 6.51
N GLY A 9 -8.48 -5.21 6.67
CA GLY A 9 -8.93 -3.88 7.03
C GLY A 9 -9.64 -3.18 5.88
N TYR A 10 -9.06 -3.29 4.67
CA TYR A 10 -9.62 -2.70 3.46
C TYR A 10 -10.90 -3.41 3.00
N GLY A 11 -10.99 -4.73 3.23
CA GLY A 11 -12.13 -5.55 2.86
C GLY A 11 -12.23 -5.89 1.37
N LYS A 12 -11.19 -5.57 0.59
CA LYS A 12 -11.05 -5.94 -0.83
C LYS A 12 -9.59 -6.28 -1.16
N THR A 13 -9.42 -7.09 -2.18
CA THR A 13 -8.13 -7.48 -2.77
C THR A 13 -7.95 -6.83 -4.14
N LEU A 14 -6.71 -6.82 -4.65
CA LEU A 14 -6.38 -6.27 -5.97
C LEU A 14 -7.10 -7.00 -7.13
N SER A 15 -7.49 -8.27 -6.93
CA SER A 15 -8.23 -9.04 -7.93
C SER A 15 -9.75 -8.82 -7.90
N GLU A 16 -10.27 -8.10 -6.91
CA GLU A 16 -11.70 -7.80 -6.75
C GLU A 16 -12.05 -6.37 -7.19
N VAL A 17 -11.04 -5.58 -7.59
CA VAL A 17 -11.20 -4.19 -8.00
C VAL A 17 -10.50 -3.94 -9.33
N GLY A 18 -11.10 -3.13 -10.19
CA GLY A 18 -10.53 -2.83 -11.50
C GLY A 18 -9.24 -2.02 -11.39
N TYR A 19 -8.29 -2.26 -12.30
CA TYR A 19 -6.94 -1.64 -12.26
C TYR A 19 -6.95 -0.10 -12.33
N ILE A 20 -8.01 0.51 -12.88
CA ILE A 20 -8.20 1.97 -12.93
C ILE A 20 -8.87 2.55 -11.68
N SER A 21 -9.37 1.70 -10.79
CA SER A 21 -10.15 2.16 -9.64
C SER A 21 -9.26 2.82 -8.58
N PRO A 22 -9.75 3.85 -7.86
CA PRO A 22 -9.04 4.41 -6.71
C PRO A 22 -8.72 3.37 -5.63
N ASP A 23 -9.54 2.32 -5.53
CA ASP A 23 -9.34 1.23 -4.59
C ASP A 23 -8.12 0.37 -4.92
N TRP A 24 -7.90 0.08 -6.20
CA TRP A 24 -6.75 -0.71 -6.64
C TRP A 24 -5.42 -0.03 -6.28
N GLU A 25 -5.32 1.28 -6.56
CA GLU A 25 -4.13 2.06 -6.24
C GLU A 25 -3.90 2.12 -4.72
N MET A 26 -4.97 2.41 -3.97
CA MET A 26 -4.89 2.51 -2.52
C MET A 26 -4.44 1.20 -1.87
N ILE A 27 -5.01 0.06 -2.28
CA ILE A 27 -4.59 -1.26 -1.78
C ILE A 27 -3.11 -1.50 -2.10
N SER A 28 -2.67 -1.17 -3.32
CA SER A 28 -1.29 -1.34 -3.75
C SER A 28 -0.32 -0.50 -2.89
N HIS A 29 -0.62 0.78 -2.69
CA HIS A 29 0.21 1.68 -1.87
C HIS A 29 0.28 1.24 -0.40
N LEU A 30 -0.86 0.87 0.19
CA LEU A 30 -0.89 0.39 1.58
C LEU A 30 -0.06 -0.88 1.75
N LYS A 31 -0.18 -1.84 0.82
CA LYS A 31 0.59 -3.11 0.86
C LYS A 31 2.09 -2.89 0.68
N TYR A 32 2.47 -1.95 -0.18
CA TYR A 32 3.87 -1.54 -0.34
C TYR A 32 4.40 -0.88 0.94
N ASN A 33 3.67 0.11 1.48
CA ASN A 33 4.08 0.85 2.67
C ASN A 33 4.29 -0.06 3.89
N VAL A 34 3.35 -0.96 4.20
CA VAL A 34 3.52 -1.88 5.35
C VAL A 34 4.60 -2.93 5.10
N GLY A 35 4.91 -3.24 3.84
CA GLY A 35 6.05 -4.09 3.47
C GLY A 35 7.37 -3.40 3.76
N VAL A 36 7.50 -2.13 3.38
CA VAL A 36 8.70 -1.32 3.65
C VAL A 36 8.89 -1.18 5.16
N PHE A 37 7.83 -0.84 5.89
CA PHE A 37 7.86 -0.77 7.34
C PHE A 37 8.37 -2.07 7.99
N ALA A 38 7.88 -3.23 7.55
CA ALA A 38 8.31 -4.52 8.10
C ALA A 38 9.81 -4.79 7.88
N ALA A 39 10.37 -4.38 6.74
CA ALA A 39 11.80 -4.51 6.48
C ALA A 39 12.64 -3.62 7.42
N PHE A 40 12.23 -2.37 7.63
CA PHE A 40 12.91 -1.45 8.56
C PHE A 40 12.78 -1.91 10.02
N LYS A 41 11.61 -2.44 10.42
CA LYS A 41 11.42 -3.07 11.73
C LYS A 41 12.42 -4.21 11.95
N ASN A 42 12.54 -5.11 10.98
CA ASN A 42 13.44 -6.25 11.10
C ASN A 42 14.90 -5.82 11.14
N HIS A 43 15.29 -4.80 10.37
CA HIS A 43 16.62 -4.21 10.45
C HIS A 43 16.92 -3.67 11.85
N HIS A 44 16.00 -2.89 12.41
CA HIS A 44 16.14 -2.34 13.77
C HIS A 44 16.18 -3.45 14.83
N GLN A 45 15.39 -4.51 14.68
CA GLN A 45 15.47 -5.67 15.58
C GLN A 45 16.85 -6.35 15.54
N ILE A 46 17.43 -6.49 14.35
CA ILE A 46 18.77 -7.06 14.17
C ILE A 46 19.81 -6.17 14.86
N GLU A 47 19.76 -4.86 14.65
CA GLU A 47 20.68 -3.92 15.31
C GLU A 47 20.60 -3.99 16.83
N GLU A 48 19.39 -4.03 17.40
CA GLU A 48 19.22 -4.20 18.85
C GLU A 48 19.70 -5.57 19.33
N THR A 49 19.48 -6.64 18.58
CA THR A 49 19.96 -7.97 18.94
C THR A 49 21.48 -8.03 18.98
N VAL A 50 22.17 -7.41 18.01
CA VAL A 50 23.64 -7.36 17.98
C VAL A 50 24.21 -6.62 19.19
N LYS A 51 23.56 -5.54 19.64
CA LYS A 51 23.98 -4.81 20.85
C LYS A 51 23.93 -5.66 22.12
N LEU A 52 23.07 -6.69 22.17
CA LEU A 52 22.97 -7.59 23.32
C LEU A 52 24.17 -8.53 23.44
N LEU A 53 25.08 -8.61 22.46
CA LEU A 53 26.29 -9.43 22.59
C LEU A 53 27.23 -8.92 23.69
N ILE A 54 27.14 -7.63 24.02
CA ILE A 54 27.93 -6.96 25.04
C ILE A 54 27.03 -6.61 26.22
N ASP A 55 27.55 -6.70 27.43
CA ASP A 55 26.87 -6.29 28.65
C ASP A 55 27.06 -4.80 28.97
N ASP A 56 26.52 -4.35 30.11
CA ASP A 56 26.56 -2.95 30.49
C ASP A 56 27.97 -2.50 30.96
N ASN A 57 28.86 -3.45 31.24
CA ASN A 57 30.27 -3.20 31.59
C ASN A 57 31.18 -3.16 30.34
N GLY A 58 30.65 -3.47 29.16
CA GLY A 58 31.42 -3.56 27.93
C GLY A 58 32.05 -4.94 27.68
N GLU A 59 31.69 -5.94 28.47
CA GLU A 59 32.21 -7.31 28.35
C GLU A 59 31.27 -8.20 27.51
N ALA A 60 31.81 -9.26 26.92
CA ALA A 60 31.00 -10.20 26.15
C ALA A 60 30.06 -10.98 27.08
N ARG A 61 28.76 -11.02 26.75
CA ARG A 61 27.80 -11.82 27.52
C ARG A 61 28.10 -13.32 27.40
N SER A 62 27.76 -14.07 28.46
CA SER A 62 27.65 -15.51 28.37
C SER A 62 26.56 -15.92 27.37
N TRP A 63 26.62 -17.16 26.87
CA TRP A 63 25.59 -17.70 25.98
C TRP A 63 24.18 -17.60 26.59
N GLU A 64 24.05 -17.97 27.87
CA GLU A 64 22.74 -18.02 28.51
C GLU A 64 22.18 -16.60 28.74
N ASP A 65 23.02 -15.63 29.12
CA ASP A 65 22.59 -14.24 29.27
C ASP A 65 22.18 -13.61 27.94
N PHE A 66 22.98 -13.84 26.89
CA PHE A 66 22.65 -13.36 25.54
C PHE A 66 21.33 -13.97 25.05
N LYS A 67 21.17 -15.29 25.16
CA LYS A 67 19.95 -16.00 24.75
C LYS A 67 18.72 -15.45 25.48
N ASN A 68 18.80 -15.26 26.79
CA ASN A 68 17.68 -14.73 27.58
C ASN A 68 17.34 -13.29 27.19
N ALA A 69 18.35 -12.43 27.00
CA ALA A 69 18.14 -11.06 26.53
C ALA A 69 17.53 -11.02 25.11
N ALA A 70 18.02 -11.85 24.19
CA ALA A 70 17.53 -11.94 22.82
C ALA A 70 16.08 -12.45 22.76
N LEU A 71 15.70 -13.43 23.59
CA LEU A 71 14.32 -13.92 23.69
C LEU A 71 13.37 -12.87 24.26
N ALA A 72 13.82 -12.08 25.26
CA ALA A 72 13.05 -10.97 25.79
C ALA A 72 12.83 -9.87 24.72
N LEU A 73 13.88 -9.52 23.97
CA LEU A 73 13.79 -8.60 22.84
C LEU A 73 12.83 -9.12 21.77
N ASN A 74 12.97 -10.40 21.39
CA ASN A 74 12.10 -11.04 20.41
C ASN A 74 10.62 -11.00 20.83
N THR A 75 10.32 -11.24 22.10
CA THR A 75 8.95 -11.12 22.65
C THR A 75 8.40 -9.70 22.46
N ARG A 76 9.21 -8.67 22.72
CA ARG A 76 8.80 -7.27 22.54
C ARG A 76 8.44 -6.97 21.08
N TYR A 77 9.31 -7.35 20.13
CA TYR A 77 9.10 -7.10 18.70
C TYR A 77 7.97 -7.92 18.10
N ASN A 78 8.01 -9.22 18.34
CA ASN A 78 7.24 -10.21 17.58
C ASN A 78 5.98 -10.69 18.30
N SER A 79 5.68 -10.14 19.49
CA SER A 79 4.39 -10.30 20.16
C SER A 79 3.75 -8.93 20.44
N VAL A 80 4.34 -8.13 21.33
CA VAL A 80 3.71 -6.90 21.83
C VAL A 80 3.57 -5.83 20.75
N TRP A 81 4.69 -5.46 20.11
CA TRP A 81 4.69 -4.43 19.07
C TRP A 81 4.00 -4.92 17.79
N LEU A 82 4.24 -6.17 17.39
CA LEU A 82 3.59 -6.78 16.24
C LEU A 82 2.06 -6.73 16.32
N LYS A 83 1.48 -7.00 17.49
CA LYS A 83 0.02 -6.89 17.70
C LYS A 83 -0.46 -5.45 17.48
N THR A 84 0.25 -4.47 18.01
CA THR A 84 -0.09 -3.04 17.87
C THR A 84 0.01 -2.58 16.42
N GLU A 85 1.09 -2.95 15.72
CA GLU A 85 1.31 -2.65 14.31
C GLU A 85 0.26 -3.30 13.40
N TYR A 86 -0.10 -4.55 13.69
CA TYR A 86 -1.14 -5.27 12.96
C TYR A 86 -2.50 -4.56 13.08
N HIS A 87 -2.89 -4.18 14.30
CA HIS A 87 -4.12 -3.43 14.52
C HIS A 87 -4.10 -2.06 13.84
N LEU A 88 -2.97 -1.35 13.88
CA LEU A 88 -2.82 -0.07 13.20
C LEU A 88 -2.95 -0.24 11.68
N ALA A 89 -2.22 -1.17 11.07
CA ALA A 89 -2.32 -1.46 9.63
C ALA A 89 -3.75 -1.82 9.20
N LYS A 90 -4.45 -2.63 9.98
CA LYS A 90 -5.86 -2.99 9.71
C LYS A 90 -6.80 -1.78 9.81
N THR A 91 -6.67 -0.97 10.86
CA THR A 91 -7.55 0.19 11.08
C THR A 91 -7.29 1.32 10.09
N SER A 92 -6.02 1.59 9.75
CA SER A 92 -5.66 2.55 8.71
C SER A 92 -6.14 2.12 7.33
N ALA A 93 -6.06 0.82 6.98
CA ALA A 93 -6.61 0.31 5.73
C ALA A 93 -8.14 0.46 5.67
N LYS A 94 -8.85 0.22 6.77
CA LYS A 94 -10.29 0.46 6.88
C LYS A 94 -10.64 1.94 6.70
N ALA A 95 -9.86 2.82 7.32
CA ALA A 95 -10.02 4.27 7.18
C ALA A 95 -9.77 4.74 5.74
N ALA A 96 -8.76 4.17 5.07
CA ALA A 96 -8.45 4.47 3.67
C ALA A 96 -9.57 4.04 2.73
N ARG A 97 -10.14 2.85 2.91
CA ARG A 97 -11.31 2.40 2.16
C ARG A 97 -12.50 3.35 2.34
N ARG A 98 -12.79 3.73 3.58
CA ARG A 98 -13.86 4.69 3.89
C ARG A 98 -13.62 6.05 3.22
N TRP A 99 -12.38 6.50 3.15
CA TRP A 99 -12.05 7.73 2.45
C TRP A 99 -12.39 7.64 0.95
N GLN A 100 -12.10 6.51 0.29
CA GLN A 100 -12.51 6.30 -1.10
C GLN A 100 -14.04 6.33 -1.26
N ASP A 101 -14.79 5.79 -0.29
CA ASP A 101 -16.26 5.86 -0.26
C ASP A 101 -16.79 7.29 -0.06
N ILE A 102 -16.14 8.06 0.83
CA ILE A 102 -16.41 9.48 1.04
C ILE A 102 -16.24 10.23 -0.28
N GLN A 103 -15.10 10.08 -0.96
CA GLN A 103 -14.82 10.78 -2.21
C GLN A 103 -15.85 10.45 -3.30
N ARG A 104 -16.27 9.18 -3.43
CA ARG A 104 -17.31 8.79 -4.38
C ARG A 104 -18.67 9.43 -4.11
N THR A 105 -18.99 9.66 -2.84
CA THR A 105 -20.33 10.11 -2.42
C THR A 105 -20.37 11.57 -1.95
N LYS A 106 -19.29 12.33 -2.14
CA LYS A 106 -19.17 13.72 -1.68
C LYS A 106 -20.20 14.68 -2.29
N HIS A 107 -20.72 14.36 -3.47
CA HIS A 107 -21.80 15.12 -4.13
C HIS A 107 -23.17 14.92 -3.46
N ILE A 108 -23.35 13.84 -2.70
CA ILE A 108 -24.58 13.53 -1.93
C ILE A 108 -24.38 13.98 -0.48
N TYR A 109 -23.20 13.70 0.09
CA TYR A 109 -22.84 14.00 1.47
C TYR A 109 -21.59 14.89 1.47
N PRO A 110 -21.74 16.22 1.36
CA PRO A 110 -20.62 17.15 1.20
C PRO A 110 -19.81 17.35 2.48
N ASN A 111 -20.33 16.92 3.63
CA ASN A 111 -19.72 17.10 4.94
C ASN A 111 -19.37 15.77 5.62
N LEU A 112 -18.47 15.84 6.59
CA LEU A 112 -18.02 14.72 7.42
C LEU A 112 -18.22 15.06 8.89
N ILE A 113 -18.69 14.10 9.68
CA ILE A 113 -18.79 14.20 11.14
C ILE A 113 -17.75 13.31 11.82
N TYR A 114 -17.00 13.88 12.76
CA TYR A 114 -16.08 13.14 13.63
C TYR A 114 -16.82 12.57 14.84
N VAL A 115 -16.70 11.26 15.08
CA VAL A 115 -17.38 10.56 16.16
C VAL A 115 -16.36 9.78 16.99
N ALA A 116 -16.02 10.34 18.16
CA ALA A 116 -15.33 9.60 19.21
C ALA A 116 -16.29 8.66 19.96
N VAL A 117 -15.76 7.56 20.51
CA VAL A 117 -16.54 6.60 21.32
C VAL A 117 -17.00 7.21 22.64
N ASN A 118 -16.28 8.22 23.15
CA ASN A 118 -16.57 8.95 24.40
C ASN A 118 -16.66 8.08 25.66
N ASP A 119 -15.97 6.94 25.68
CA ASP A 119 -15.81 6.12 26.88
C ASP A 119 -14.57 6.54 27.70
N GLY A 120 -14.37 5.90 28.86
CA GLY A 120 -13.22 6.15 29.75
C GLY A 120 -11.84 5.84 29.13
N ARG A 121 -11.79 5.19 27.97
CA ARG A 121 -10.54 4.88 27.23
C ARG A 121 -10.32 5.83 26.06
N THR A 122 -11.26 6.73 25.80
CA THR A 122 -11.13 7.74 24.75
C THR A 122 -10.25 8.87 25.27
N ARG A 123 -9.16 9.15 24.58
CA ARG A 123 -8.25 10.25 24.93
C ARG A 123 -9.02 11.58 24.88
N GLU A 124 -8.75 12.48 25.82
CA GLU A 124 -9.42 13.78 25.92
C GLU A 124 -9.37 14.57 24.62
N LEU A 125 -8.24 14.51 23.91
CA LEU A 125 -8.12 15.16 22.61
C LEU A 125 -9.15 14.65 21.60
N HIS A 126 -9.40 13.35 21.53
CA HIS A 126 -10.38 12.80 20.62
C HIS A 126 -11.82 13.18 21.02
N LYS A 127 -12.10 13.32 22.32
CA LYS A 127 -13.42 13.76 22.82
C LYS A 127 -13.71 15.20 22.40
N LYS A 128 -12.71 16.08 22.41
CA LYS A 128 -12.84 17.47 21.96
C LYS A 128 -13.30 17.60 20.51
N TRP A 129 -12.94 16.63 19.65
CA TRP A 129 -13.36 16.62 18.25
C TRP A 129 -14.71 15.96 18.01
N HIS A 130 -15.33 15.35 19.03
CA HIS A 130 -16.61 14.70 18.86
C HIS A 130 -17.68 15.69 18.43
N GLY A 131 -18.36 15.38 17.32
CA GLY A 131 -19.43 16.20 16.78
C GLY A 131 -18.96 17.31 15.84
N ILE A 132 -17.65 17.47 15.58
CA ILE A 132 -17.17 18.38 14.54
C ILE A 132 -17.73 17.91 13.18
N ILE A 133 -18.39 18.83 12.48
CA ILE A 133 -18.90 18.64 11.12
C ILE A 133 -18.19 19.63 10.20
N LEU A 134 -17.39 19.12 9.27
CA LEU A 134 -16.61 19.94 8.33
C LEU A 134 -16.80 19.43 6.89
N PRO A 135 -16.66 20.29 5.87
CA PRO A 135 -16.65 19.87 4.47
C PRO A 135 -15.64 18.74 4.22
N VAL A 136 -15.94 17.84 3.29
CA VAL A 136 -15.04 16.74 2.90
C VAL A 136 -13.64 17.24 2.51
N ASP A 137 -13.57 18.39 1.85
CA ASP A 137 -12.33 18.98 1.34
C ASP A 137 -11.65 19.93 2.36
N HIS A 138 -12.16 20.00 3.60
CA HIS A 138 -11.59 20.82 4.66
C HIS A 138 -10.17 20.35 5.07
N VAL A 139 -9.27 21.30 5.34
CA VAL A 139 -7.85 21.03 5.64
C VAL A 139 -7.63 20.20 6.91
N PHE A 140 -8.59 20.25 7.86
CA PHE A 140 -8.60 19.40 9.05
C PHE A 140 -8.41 17.92 8.72
N TRP A 141 -9.08 17.45 7.66
CA TRP A 141 -9.01 16.04 7.25
C TRP A 141 -7.68 15.67 6.60
N ASN A 142 -6.74 16.59 6.38
CA ASN A 142 -5.40 16.24 5.90
C ASN A 142 -4.54 15.66 7.02
N THR A 143 -4.81 16.05 8.26
CA THR A 143 -3.95 15.83 9.43
C THR A 143 -4.66 15.08 10.56
N HIS A 144 -5.99 15.19 10.65
CA HIS A 144 -6.80 14.66 11.76
C HIS A 144 -7.81 13.61 11.30
N TYR A 145 -7.44 12.83 10.28
CA TYR A 145 -8.26 11.71 9.81
C TYR A 145 -7.78 10.41 10.43
N ILE A 146 -8.73 9.62 10.93
CA ILE A 146 -8.47 8.40 11.71
C ILE A 146 -7.56 7.38 10.98
N PRO A 147 -6.82 6.54 11.74
CA PRO A 147 -6.66 6.56 13.20
C PRO A 147 -5.71 7.66 13.67
N ASN A 148 -6.11 8.36 14.74
CA ASN A 148 -5.36 9.49 15.30
C ASN A 148 -4.35 9.10 16.40
N ASP A 149 -4.32 7.83 16.80
CA ASP A 149 -3.32 7.26 17.74
C ASP A 149 -3.42 5.72 17.70
N HIS A 150 -2.46 5.02 18.33
CA HIS A 150 -2.54 3.60 18.63
C HIS A 150 -3.82 3.29 19.42
N GLY A 151 -4.53 2.26 18.97
CA GLY A 151 -5.80 1.83 19.57
C GLY A 151 -6.96 2.82 19.38
N CYS A 152 -6.86 3.78 18.46
CA CYS A 152 -7.96 4.68 18.15
C CYS A 152 -9.20 3.90 17.67
N ARG A 153 -10.36 4.21 18.26
CA ARG A 153 -11.68 3.61 17.93
C ARG A 153 -12.67 4.63 17.38
N CYS A 154 -12.22 5.86 17.13
CA CYS A 154 -13.05 6.93 16.57
C CYS A 154 -13.44 6.59 15.12
N ASN A 155 -14.52 7.22 14.66
CA ASN A 155 -15.01 7.09 13.30
C ASN A 155 -15.20 8.47 12.66
N VAL A 156 -15.16 8.51 11.33
CA VAL A 156 -15.58 9.65 10.54
C VAL A 156 -16.67 9.16 9.59
N PHE A 157 -17.83 9.81 9.62
CA PHE A 157 -18.98 9.44 8.81
C PHE A 157 -19.34 10.57 7.85
N ARG A 158 -19.84 10.21 6.67
CA ARG A 158 -20.42 11.16 5.72
C ARG A 158 -21.76 11.67 6.22
N THR A 159 -22.06 12.94 6.00
CA THR A 159 -23.30 13.58 6.42
C THR A 159 -23.68 14.72 5.47
N ASP A 160 -24.97 14.99 5.40
CA ASP A 160 -25.62 16.13 4.74
C ASP A 160 -25.93 17.28 5.72
N LYS A 161 -25.71 17.08 7.03
CA LYS A 161 -25.84 18.11 8.05
C LYS A 161 -24.96 19.32 7.73
N ALA A 162 -25.43 20.51 8.08
CA ALA A 162 -24.66 21.74 7.95
C ALA A 162 -23.33 21.67 8.70
N VAL A 163 -22.35 22.43 8.22
CA VAL A 163 -21.05 22.59 8.89
C VAL A 163 -21.28 23.08 10.31
N ASP A 164 -20.66 22.40 11.26
CA ASP A 164 -20.67 22.73 12.68
C ASP A 164 -19.26 22.57 13.20
N THR A 165 -18.63 23.71 13.45
CA THR A 165 -17.25 23.79 13.89
C THR A 165 -17.16 23.67 15.41
N LYS A 166 -18.13 23.07 16.11
CA LYS A 166 -18.17 23.00 17.59
C LYS A 166 -16.78 22.76 18.20
N GLY A 167 -16.24 23.77 18.88
CA GLY A 167 -14.92 23.72 19.54
C GLY A 167 -13.70 23.68 18.61
N TYR A 168 -13.87 23.83 17.30
CA TYR A 168 -12.82 23.92 16.29
C TYR A 168 -12.22 25.34 16.28
N ASN A 169 -10.96 25.44 16.71
CA ASN A 169 -10.12 26.60 16.48
C ASN A 169 -8.80 26.09 15.88
N VAL A 170 -8.45 26.56 14.69
CA VAL A 170 -7.25 26.16 13.95
C VAL A 170 -5.98 26.47 14.74
N GLU A 171 -5.96 27.60 15.45
CA GLU A 171 -4.80 28.06 16.23
C GLU A 171 -4.59 27.25 17.51
N ASN A 172 -5.65 26.61 18.02
CA ASN A 172 -5.62 25.81 19.24
C ASN A 172 -5.74 24.30 18.96
N MET A 173 -5.47 23.88 17.73
CA MET A 173 -5.53 22.48 17.35
C MET A 173 -4.26 21.78 17.82
N PRO A 174 -4.31 20.92 18.84
CA PRO A 174 -3.09 20.34 19.36
C PRO A 174 -2.58 19.27 18.38
N GLU A 175 -1.26 19.29 18.18
CA GLU A 175 -0.61 18.42 17.21
C GLU A 175 -0.76 16.95 17.61
N LEU A 176 -1.20 16.13 16.66
CA LEU A 176 -1.03 14.68 16.77
C LEU A 176 0.45 14.33 16.68
N PRO A 177 0.89 13.22 17.31
CA PRO A 177 2.23 12.71 17.06
C PRO A 177 2.47 12.62 15.54
N PRO A 178 3.66 12.98 15.03
CA PRO A 178 3.91 13.14 13.60
C PRO A 178 3.41 11.97 12.73
N MET A 179 3.48 10.74 13.26
CA MET A 179 3.00 9.55 12.56
C MET A 179 1.48 9.46 12.35
N PHE A 180 0.70 10.05 13.24
CA PHE A 180 -0.76 10.10 13.14
C PHE A 180 -1.27 11.41 12.53
N ASN A 181 -0.38 12.37 12.31
CA ASN A 181 -0.68 13.66 11.71
C ASN A 181 -0.81 13.55 10.17
N GLN A 182 -1.73 12.71 9.69
CA GLN A 182 -1.92 12.42 8.27
C GLN A 182 -3.33 11.94 7.93
N ASN A 183 -3.60 11.76 6.64
CA ASN A 183 -4.77 11.05 6.15
C ASN A 183 -4.34 9.87 5.28
N THR A 184 -4.32 8.67 5.87
CA THR A 184 -3.96 7.43 5.15
C THR A 184 -4.86 7.17 3.93
N GLY A 185 -6.11 7.66 3.92
CA GLY A 185 -7.00 7.58 2.77
C GLY A 185 -6.64 8.51 1.59
N LYS A 186 -5.84 9.55 1.84
CA LYS A 186 -5.24 10.39 0.80
C LYS A 186 -3.84 9.89 0.41
N THR A 187 -3.02 9.54 1.40
CA THR A 187 -1.59 9.26 1.20
C THR A 187 -1.27 7.81 0.85
N GLY A 188 -2.12 6.85 1.23
CA GLY A 188 -1.78 5.43 1.15
C GLY A 188 -0.66 5.00 2.10
N VAL A 189 -0.35 5.82 3.11
CA VAL A 189 0.72 5.60 4.08
C VAL A 189 0.11 5.22 5.43
N VAL A 190 0.48 4.04 5.95
CA VAL A 190 0.14 3.58 7.30
C VAL A 190 1.22 4.02 8.28
N PHE A 191 2.48 3.74 7.94
CA PHE A 191 3.65 4.10 8.72
C PHE A 191 4.48 5.08 7.90
N ASP A 192 4.55 6.31 8.37
CA ASP A 192 5.26 7.39 7.68
C ASP A 192 6.74 7.46 8.11
N LYS A 193 7.53 8.27 7.40
CA LYS A 193 8.99 8.40 7.62
C LYS A 193 9.38 9.06 8.95
N SER A 194 8.43 9.56 9.73
CA SER A 194 8.67 10.02 11.10
C SER A 194 8.87 8.86 12.08
N HIS A 195 8.37 7.65 11.77
CA HIS A 195 8.50 6.49 12.65
C HIS A 195 9.98 6.21 13.02
N PRO A 196 10.30 5.89 14.30
CA PRO A 196 11.67 5.68 14.77
C PRO A 196 12.50 4.69 13.94
N TYR A 197 11.90 3.61 13.45
CA TYR A 197 12.60 2.64 12.59
C TYR A 197 13.18 3.23 11.30
N PHE A 198 12.66 4.37 10.81
CA PHE A 198 13.20 5.03 9.63
C PHE A 198 14.33 6.02 9.97
N LYS A 199 14.62 6.29 11.26
CA LYS A 199 15.64 7.24 11.71
C LYS A 199 17.03 6.58 11.81
N ILE A 200 17.53 6.11 10.67
CA ILE A 200 18.81 5.38 10.56
C ILE A 200 19.76 6.06 9.55
N LYS A 201 21.07 5.94 9.77
CA LYS A 201 22.10 6.57 8.91
C LYS A 201 22.13 5.99 7.49
N ASN A 202 21.90 4.68 7.35
CA ASN A 202 21.96 3.91 6.10
C ASN A 202 20.60 3.74 5.41
N TYR A 203 19.66 4.69 5.59
CA TYR A 203 18.27 4.59 5.12
C TYR A 203 18.14 4.10 3.67
N LYS A 204 18.93 4.65 2.74
CA LYS A 204 18.86 4.30 1.31
C LYS A 204 19.10 2.80 1.07
N ASN A 205 20.13 2.24 1.72
CA ASN A 205 20.48 0.83 1.56
C ASN A 205 19.35 -0.08 2.08
N ILE A 206 18.76 0.27 3.22
CA ILE A 206 17.65 -0.51 3.80
C ILE A 206 16.38 -0.35 2.98
N ALA A 207 16.11 0.84 2.44
CA ALA A 207 15.00 1.05 1.51
C ALA A 207 15.14 0.21 0.23
N ASP A 208 16.34 0.12 -0.33
CA ASP A 208 16.62 -0.71 -1.51
C ASP A 208 16.48 -2.21 -1.21
N MET A 209 16.97 -2.66 -0.05
CA MET A 209 16.77 -4.03 0.42
C MET A 209 15.30 -4.35 0.62
N ALA A 210 14.56 -3.44 1.26
CA ALA A 210 13.12 -3.55 1.47
C ALA A 210 12.38 -3.66 0.13
N HIS A 211 12.68 -2.76 -0.82
CA HIS A 211 12.09 -2.78 -2.14
C HIS A 211 12.33 -4.12 -2.85
N LYS A 212 13.58 -4.60 -2.91
CA LYS A 212 13.92 -5.90 -3.52
C LYS A 212 13.16 -7.05 -2.88
N ALA A 213 13.11 -7.10 -1.54
CA ALA A 213 12.39 -8.15 -0.81
C ALA A 213 10.89 -8.15 -1.10
N ILE A 214 10.27 -6.96 -1.10
CA ILE A 214 8.84 -6.78 -1.37
C ILE A 214 8.51 -7.16 -2.82
N MET A 215 9.35 -6.77 -3.78
CA MET A 215 9.21 -7.14 -5.18
C MET A 215 9.26 -8.66 -5.36
N ASN A 216 10.22 -9.34 -4.71
CA ASN A 216 10.32 -10.80 -4.77
C ASN A 216 9.06 -11.48 -4.19
N ILE A 217 8.57 -11.01 -3.04
CA ILE A 217 7.34 -11.52 -2.44
C ILE A 217 6.15 -11.33 -3.37
N GLN A 218 6.00 -10.13 -3.96
CA GLN A 218 4.92 -9.83 -4.89
C GLN A 218 4.98 -10.71 -6.15
N THR A 219 6.17 -10.90 -6.72
CA THR A 219 6.39 -11.79 -7.86
C THR A 219 5.88 -13.20 -7.58
N GLN A 220 6.19 -13.76 -6.40
CA GLN A 220 5.69 -15.09 -6.03
C GLN A 220 4.17 -15.11 -5.88
N GLN A 221 3.58 -14.08 -5.25
CA GLN A 221 2.12 -13.96 -5.11
C GLN A 221 1.42 -13.84 -6.47
N ILE A 222 1.99 -13.09 -7.41
CA ILE A 222 1.43 -12.92 -8.75
C ILE A 222 1.55 -14.23 -9.54
N LYS A 223 2.68 -14.92 -9.50
CA LYS A 223 2.85 -16.23 -10.14
C LYS A 223 1.82 -17.24 -9.62
N GLN A 224 1.65 -17.31 -8.30
CA GLN A 224 0.62 -18.15 -7.68
C GLN A 224 -0.79 -17.78 -8.14
N TYR A 225 -1.09 -16.48 -8.23
CA TYR A 225 -2.37 -15.98 -8.74
C TYR A 225 -2.60 -16.37 -10.20
N ILE A 226 -1.61 -16.18 -11.07
CA ILE A 226 -1.66 -16.52 -12.50
C ILE A 226 -1.95 -18.01 -12.70
N VAL A 227 -1.27 -18.88 -11.95
CA VAL A 227 -1.50 -20.33 -11.98
C VAL A 227 -2.91 -20.64 -11.49
N LYS A 228 -3.32 -20.09 -10.34
CA LYS A 228 -4.65 -20.32 -9.75
C LYS A 228 -5.78 -19.90 -10.69
N GLN A 229 -5.63 -18.79 -11.40
CA GLN A 229 -6.61 -18.27 -12.37
C GLN A 229 -6.44 -18.88 -13.78
N GLN A 230 -5.47 -19.77 -13.96
CA GLN A 230 -5.13 -20.41 -15.23
C GLN A 230 -4.96 -19.37 -16.34
N LEU A 231 -4.21 -18.29 -16.11
CA LEU A 231 -4.08 -17.21 -17.10
C LEU A 231 -3.06 -17.54 -18.21
N LEU A 232 -2.16 -18.49 -17.96
CA LEU A 232 -1.19 -18.95 -18.95
C LEU A 232 -1.89 -19.68 -20.09
N ASP A 233 -1.37 -19.50 -21.30
CA ASP A 233 -1.88 -20.02 -22.57
C ASP A 233 -3.32 -19.58 -22.94
N LYS A 234 -3.99 -18.82 -22.08
CA LYS A 234 -5.26 -18.17 -22.43
C LYS A 234 -5.02 -16.97 -23.33
N SER A 235 -6.04 -16.70 -24.15
CA SER A 235 -6.09 -15.53 -25.01
C SER A 235 -7.13 -14.53 -24.52
N PHE A 236 -6.78 -13.25 -24.52
CA PHE A 236 -7.67 -12.14 -24.17
C PHE A 236 -7.91 -11.23 -25.37
N ASN A 237 -9.12 -10.69 -25.48
CA ASN A 237 -9.45 -9.76 -26.56
C ASN A 237 -8.70 -8.44 -26.37
N SER A 238 -8.17 -7.88 -27.46
CA SER A 238 -7.55 -6.57 -27.57
C SER A 238 -8.02 -5.89 -28.87
N GLN A 239 -7.60 -4.65 -29.13
CA GLN A 239 -7.84 -3.99 -30.42
C GLN A 239 -7.19 -4.69 -31.62
N LEU A 240 -6.14 -5.50 -31.39
CA LEU A 240 -5.45 -6.26 -32.44
C LEU A 240 -6.06 -7.65 -32.67
N GLY A 241 -6.96 -8.09 -31.80
CA GLY A 241 -7.47 -9.46 -31.77
C GLY A 241 -7.11 -10.20 -30.47
N LYS A 242 -7.03 -11.53 -30.55
CA LYS A 242 -6.79 -12.40 -29.39
C LYS A 242 -5.29 -12.45 -29.04
N VAL A 243 -4.94 -11.92 -27.87
CA VAL A 243 -3.58 -11.89 -27.33
C VAL A 243 -3.36 -13.02 -26.34
N LYS A 244 -2.44 -13.94 -26.65
CA LYS A 244 -2.05 -15.05 -25.80
C LYS A 244 -1.06 -14.61 -24.71
N ILE A 245 -1.18 -15.18 -23.50
CA ILE A 245 -0.23 -14.95 -22.39
C ILE A 245 0.71 -16.14 -22.26
N LEU A 246 2.02 -15.88 -22.41
CA LEU A 246 3.06 -16.88 -22.28
C LEU A 246 3.85 -16.71 -20.97
N PRO A 247 4.40 -17.79 -20.39
CA PRO A 247 5.22 -17.73 -19.17
C PRO A 247 6.42 -16.76 -19.29
N GLU A 248 7.09 -16.73 -20.44
CA GLU A 248 8.26 -15.90 -20.68
C GLU A 248 7.93 -14.41 -20.63
N ALA A 249 6.71 -14.04 -21.05
CA ALA A 249 6.23 -12.67 -20.96
C ALA A 249 5.97 -12.28 -19.50
N VAL A 250 5.34 -13.18 -18.72
CA VAL A 250 5.12 -12.97 -17.29
C VAL A 250 6.45 -12.76 -16.56
N ASP A 251 7.43 -13.63 -16.80
CA ASP A 251 8.75 -13.52 -16.18
C ASP A 251 9.47 -12.23 -16.58
N ARG A 252 9.43 -11.88 -17.87
CA ARG A 252 10.03 -10.63 -18.38
C ARG A 252 9.41 -9.40 -17.73
N ILE A 253 8.08 -9.38 -17.56
CA ILE A 253 7.38 -8.25 -16.91
C ILE A 253 7.75 -8.16 -15.44
N LEU A 254 7.69 -9.27 -14.71
CA LEU A 254 7.95 -9.28 -13.27
C LEU A 254 9.43 -9.00 -12.91
N GLN A 255 10.37 -9.23 -13.82
CA GLN A 255 11.80 -8.95 -13.63
C GLN A 255 12.21 -7.50 -13.96
N GLN A 256 11.32 -6.70 -14.55
CA GLN A 256 11.66 -5.33 -14.92
C GLN A 256 11.91 -4.44 -13.71
N LYS A 257 12.99 -3.66 -13.79
CA LYS A 257 13.36 -2.66 -12.78
C LYS A 257 12.98 -1.28 -13.30
N THR A 258 11.86 -0.78 -12.80
CA THR A 258 11.36 0.58 -13.01
C THR A 258 11.00 1.17 -11.66
N GLU A 259 10.91 2.49 -11.56
CA GLU A 259 10.50 3.17 -10.32
C GLU A 259 9.11 2.71 -9.86
N ASN A 260 8.24 2.31 -10.79
CA ASN A 260 6.85 1.92 -10.55
C ASN A 260 6.61 0.41 -10.62
N SER A 261 7.65 -0.43 -10.60
CA SER A 261 7.50 -1.87 -10.87
C SER A 261 6.49 -2.55 -9.93
N TYR A 262 6.38 -2.13 -8.67
CA TYR A 262 5.41 -2.72 -7.75
C TYR A 262 3.96 -2.49 -8.20
N GLN A 263 3.62 -1.26 -8.56
CA GLN A 263 2.29 -0.91 -9.08
C GLN A 263 2.08 -1.53 -10.46
N LEU A 264 3.09 -1.48 -11.34
CA LEU A 264 3.01 -2.07 -12.67
C LEU A 264 2.73 -3.57 -12.61
N ASN A 265 3.41 -4.31 -11.72
CA ASN A 265 3.20 -5.74 -11.54
C ASN A 265 1.78 -6.04 -11.02
N ALA A 266 1.16 -5.14 -10.26
CA ALA A 266 -0.20 -5.36 -9.76
C ALA A 266 -1.25 -5.43 -10.89
N VAL A 267 -0.93 -5.03 -12.13
CA VAL A 267 -1.87 -5.12 -13.26
C VAL A 267 -2.20 -6.57 -13.63
N PHE A 268 -1.36 -7.54 -13.22
CA PHE A 268 -1.64 -8.97 -13.41
C PHE A 268 -2.92 -9.43 -12.71
N TYR A 269 -3.36 -8.74 -11.66
CA TYR A 269 -4.63 -9.04 -10.98
C TYR A 269 -5.88 -8.67 -11.78
N ASP A 270 -5.72 -7.90 -12.87
CA ASP A 270 -6.81 -7.51 -13.78
C ASP A 270 -6.35 -7.52 -15.25
N LEU A 271 -5.45 -8.45 -15.60
CA LEU A 271 -4.75 -8.48 -16.88
C LEU A 271 -5.71 -8.50 -18.09
N LYS A 272 -6.84 -9.19 -17.95
CA LYS A 272 -7.89 -9.25 -18.98
C LYS A 272 -8.36 -7.86 -19.39
N ASN A 273 -8.70 -7.00 -18.42
CA ASN A 273 -9.20 -5.67 -18.70
C ASN A 273 -8.07 -4.73 -19.16
N VAL A 274 -6.86 -4.93 -18.65
CA VAL A 274 -5.67 -4.19 -19.09
C VAL A 274 -5.42 -4.40 -20.59
N ILE A 275 -5.46 -5.64 -21.07
CA ILE A 275 -5.27 -5.97 -22.50
C ILE A 275 -6.45 -5.48 -23.34
N LYS A 276 -7.68 -5.65 -22.84
CA LYS A 276 -8.89 -5.24 -23.54
C LYS A 276 -8.95 -3.73 -23.80
N ASN A 277 -8.54 -2.94 -22.82
CA ASN A 277 -8.72 -1.48 -22.84
C ASN A 277 -7.48 -0.73 -23.37
N ALA A 278 -6.39 -1.42 -23.68
CA ALA A 278 -5.21 -0.78 -24.24
C ALA A 278 -5.46 -0.34 -25.70
N LEU A 279 -5.06 0.89 -26.01
CA LEU A 279 -5.27 1.55 -27.29
C LEU A 279 -4.04 1.39 -28.18
N TYR A 280 -4.22 0.95 -29.42
CA TYR A 280 -3.12 0.82 -30.38
C TYR A 280 -2.46 2.17 -30.67
N ILE A 281 -1.13 2.18 -30.73
CA ILE A 281 -0.32 3.37 -31.05
C ILE A 281 0.37 3.18 -32.41
N LYS A 282 1.22 2.15 -32.51
CA LYS A 282 2.09 1.93 -33.67
C LYS A 282 2.62 0.49 -33.71
N THR A 283 3.18 0.12 -34.85
CA THR A 283 3.91 -1.15 -35.05
C THR A 283 5.36 -0.84 -35.39
N LYS A 284 6.30 -1.66 -34.90
CA LYS A 284 7.70 -1.68 -35.35
C LYS A 284 8.09 -3.10 -35.72
N GLU A 285 8.83 -3.24 -36.81
CA GLU A 285 9.43 -4.51 -37.21
C GLU A 285 10.86 -4.62 -36.68
N LYS A 286 11.19 -5.79 -36.14
CA LYS A 286 12.54 -6.08 -35.65
C LYS A 286 12.83 -7.57 -35.76
N LYS A 287 13.91 -7.91 -36.48
CA LYS A 287 14.38 -9.30 -36.68
C LYS A 287 13.28 -10.24 -37.21
N GLY A 288 12.47 -9.78 -38.15
CA GLY A 288 11.41 -10.57 -38.77
C GLY A 288 10.12 -10.72 -37.95
N SER A 289 10.04 -10.14 -36.74
CA SER A 289 8.79 -10.07 -35.96
C SER A 289 8.23 -8.64 -35.97
N LYS A 290 6.90 -8.54 -35.91
CA LYS A 290 6.19 -7.27 -35.67
C LYS A 290 5.92 -7.09 -34.18
N TYR A 291 6.14 -5.88 -33.69
CA TYR A 291 5.87 -5.46 -32.32
C TYR A 291 4.88 -4.31 -32.33
N HIS A 292 3.68 -4.55 -31.82
CA HIS A 292 2.64 -3.55 -31.67
C HIS A 292 2.72 -2.95 -30.28
N PHE A 293 2.69 -1.62 -30.23
CA PHE A 293 2.70 -0.85 -29.00
C PHE A 293 1.28 -0.35 -28.76
N LEU A 294 0.74 -0.68 -27.59
CA LEU A 294 -0.53 -0.19 -27.12
C LEU A 294 -0.30 0.66 -25.86
N HIS A 295 -1.15 1.65 -25.66
CA HIS A 295 -1.11 2.56 -24.52
C HIS A 295 -2.37 2.41 -23.68
N LEU A 296 -2.20 2.51 -22.37
CA LEU A 296 -3.27 2.80 -21.46
C LEU A 296 -2.79 3.79 -20.41
N GLN A 297 -3.75 4.47 -19.79
CA GLN A 297 -3.49 5.38 -18.70
C GLN A 297 -4.02 4.79 -17.39
N ILE A 298 -3.15 4.63 -16.40
CA ILE A 298 -3.53 4.26 -15.03
C ILE A 298 -3.38 5.54 -14.19
N LYS A 299 -4.52 6.23 -13.98
CA LYS A 299 -4.58 7.59 -13.42
C LYS A 299 -3.70 8.60 -14.16
N ASN A 300 -2.57 9.01 -13.59
CA ASN A 300 -1.66 10.01 -14.17
C ASN A 300 -0.38 9.35 -14.70
N LYS A 301 -0.34 8.02 -14.79
CA LYS A 301 0.82 7.26 -15.26
C LYS A 301 0.50 6.58 -16.60
N ASN A 302 1.42 6.71 -17.53
CA ASN A 302 1.39 5.99 -18.80
C ASN A 302 1.85 4.56 -18.59
N VAL A 303 1.14 3.61 -19.18
CA VAL A 303 1.54 2.22 -19.25
C VAL A 303 1.45 1.77 -20.71
N TYR A 304 2.48 1.08 -21.16
CA TYR A 304 2.60 0.59 -22.53
C TYR A 304 2.62 -0.93 -22.54
N LEU A 305 1.78 -1.52 -23.38
CA LEU A 305 1.82 -2.94 -23.71
C LEU A 305 2.60 -3.10 -25.01
N THR A 306 3.51 -4.06 -25.03
CA THR A 306 4.09 -4.55 -26.27
C THR A 306 3.48 -5.91 -26.58
N ILE A 307 2.88 -6.05 -27.76
CA ILE A 307 2.35 -7.29 -28.29
C ILE A 307 3.23 -7.72 -29.45
N LYS A 308 3.77 -8.94 -29.39
CA LYS A 308 4.55 -9.54 -30.48
C LYS A 308 3.60 -10.31 -31.40
N GLU A 309 3.74 -10.11 -32.70
CA GLU A 309 3.04 -10.86 -33.74
C GLU A 309 4.04 -11.80 -34.43
N GLU A 310 3.69 -13.10 -34.45
CA GLU A 310 4.38 -14.17 -35.20
C GLU A 310 3.31 -15.07 -35.81
N ASP A 311 3.41 -15.34 -37.12
CA ASP A 311 2.45 -16.16 -37.87
C ASP A 311 0.98 -15.78 -37.62
N GLU A 312 0.68 -14.47 -37.69
CA GLU A 312 -0.64 -13.87 -37.43
C GLU A 312 -1.20 -14.14 -36.01
N LYS A 313 -0.35 -14.59 -35.08
CA LYS A 313 -0.71 -14.81 -33.67
C LYS A 313 -0.11 -13.71 -32.80
N TYR A 314 -0.97 -13.12 -31.97
CA TYR A 314 -0.58 -12.06 -31.05
C TYR A 314 -0.26 -12.63 -29.66
N GLN A 315 0.88 -12.23 -29.11
CA GLN A 315 1.35 -12.65 -27.80
C GLN A 315 1.75 -11.44 -26.97
N LEU A 316 1.35 -11.42 -25.70
CA LEU A 316 1.85 -10.40 -24.79
C LEU A 316 3.37 -10.54 -24.70
N TYR A 317 4.10 -9.46 -24.97
CA TYR A 317 5.55 -9.43 -24.92
C TYR A 317 6.02 -8.62 -23.72
N ASN A 318 5.45 -7.44 -23.50
CA ASN A 318 5.87 -6.59 -22.40
C ASN A 318 4.75 -5.70 -21.85
N ILE A 319 4.92 -5.25 -20.60
CA ILE A 319 4.18 -4.17 -19.97
C ILE A 319 5.21 -3.29 -19.27
N THR A 320 5.22 -1.99 -19.55
CA THR A 320 6.24 -1.05 -19.05
C THR A 320 5.68 0.36 -18.88
N ASP A 321 6.34 1.21 -18.09
CA ASP A 321 5.99 2.62 -17.90
C ASP A 321 6.74 3.57 -18.86
N LYS A 322 7.55 3.04 -19.78
CA LYS A 322 8.32 3.79 -20.79
C LYS A 322 8.23 3.13 -22.17
N LEU A 323 8.06 3.91 -23.24
CA LEU A 323 7.89 3.41 -24.61
C LEU A 323 9.21 3.10 -25.33
#